data_AF-A0A5K1EBL1-F1
#
_entry.id   AF-A0A5K1EBL1-F1
#
_cell.length_a   1.000
_cell.length_b   1.000
_cell.length_c   1.000
_cell.angle_alpha   90.00
_cell.angle_beta   90.00
_cell.angle_gamma   90.00
#
_symmetry.space_group_name_H-M   'P 1'
#
loop_
_entity.id
_entity.type
_entity.pdbx_description
1 polymer ?
#
loop_
_entity_poly.entity_id
_entity_poly.type
_entity_poly.pdbx_seq_one_letter_code
_entity_poly.pdbx_strand_id
1 'polypeptide(L)'
;KALNLIQYLLQEDKADCAVVSELGFPRIMMHLASSENADVRESALRSLLELIKGGGVTAIGGASVEESERFKQILQDQIDRISSMAPEELGAAKEERQLVDMLWKACYKEPSSLQGKGLVVLAGEDEPPPDVASTMFEPPLRAFAANRSASKKKDDPLLLGYASPAEPQSENTTGEENDSSKRS
;
A
#
# COMPACT_ATOMS: atom_id res chain seq x y z
N LYS A 1 16.79 8.72 -9.38
CA LYS A 1 17.51 9.48 -8.31
C LYS A 1 17.08 10.94 -8.26
N ALA A 2 17.41 11.79 -9.24
CA ALA A 2 16.98 13.19 -9.23
C ALA A 2 15.44 13.34 -9.24
N LEU A 3 14.74 12.53 -10.05
CA LEU A 3 13.27 12.49 -10.07
C LEU A 3 12.67 12.10 -8.71
N ASN A 4 13.26 11.12 -8.03
CA ASN A 4 12.80 10.70 -6.71
C ASN A 4 12.97 11.82 -5.67
N LEU A 5 14.04 12.62 -5.76
CA LEU A 5 14.22 13.79 -4.90
C LEU A 5 13.15 14.85 -5.17
N ILE A 6 12.90 15.16 -6.45
CA ILE A 6 11.83 16.10 -6.82
C ILE A 6 10.48 15.61 -6.28
N GLN A 7 10.21 14.32 -6.45
CA GLN A 7 9.01 13.70 -5.91
C GLN A 7 8.87 13.82 -4.40
N TYR A 8 9.95 13.61 -3.66
CA TYR A 8 9.97 13.80 -2.21
C TYR A 8 9.61 15.25 -1.84
N LEU A 9 10.20 16.23 -2.52
CA LEU A 9 9.94 17.65 -2.28
C LEU A 9 8.47 18.02 -2.57
N LEU A 10 7.92 17.58 -3.71
CA LEU A 10 6.51 17.82 -4.09
C LEU A 10 5.50 17.18 -3.13
N GLN A 11 5.90 16.14 -2.40
CA GLN A 11 5.08 15.48 -1.39
C GLN A 11 5.15 16.20 -0.04
N GLU A 12 6.33 16.71 0.33
CA GLU A 12 6.58 17.36 1.61
C GLU A 12 5.93 18.75 1.68
N ASP A 13 6.09 19.58 0.65
CA ASP A 13 5.53 20.94 0.61
C ASP A 13 4.78 21.21 -0.71
N LYS A 14 3.56 21.72 -0.60
CA LYS A 14 2.74 22.12 -1.75
C LYS A 14 3.21 23.42 -2.39
N ALA A 15 3.95 24.26 -1.67
CA ALA A 15 4.60 25.43 -2.26
C ALA A 15 5.63 25.03 -3.32
N ASP A 16 6.30 23.89 -3.15
CA ASP A 16 7.27 23.37 -4.12
C ASP A 16 6.62 23.02 -5.47
N CYS A 17 5.33 22.66 -5.49
CA CYS A 17 4.61 22.43 -6.75
C CYS A 17 4.60 23.69 -7.64
N ALA A 18 4.36 24.87 -7.05
CA ALA A 18 4.35 26.13 -7.80
C ALA A 18 5.74 26.46 -8.34
N VAL A 19 6.78 26.33 -7.51
CA VAL A 19 8.18 26.59 -7.89
C VAL A 19 8.61 25.66 -9.02
N VAL A 20 8.33 24.37 -8.91
CA VAL A 20 8.66 23.37 -9.95
C VAL A 20 7.93 23.67 -11.26
N SER A 21 6.66 24.07 -11.20
CA SER A 21 5.90 24.50 -12.37
C SER A 21 6.50 25.75 -13.04
N GLU A 22 6.86 26.78 -12.27
CA GLU A 22 7.49 28.01 -12.78
C GLU A 22 8.87 27.77 -13.42
N LEU A 23 9.63 26.82 -12.88
CA LEU A 23 10.92 26.42 -13.44
C LEU A 23 10.82 25.60 -14.74
N GLY A 24 9.60 25.31 -15.21
CA GLY A 24 9.38 24.59 -16.48
C GLY A 24 9.62 23.08 -16.40
N PHE A 25 9.68 22.51 -15.20
CA PHE A 25 9.79 21.07 -15.01
C PHE A 25 8.63 20.26 -15.58
N PRO A 26 7.36 20.73 -15.62
CA PRO A 26 6.29 19.96 -16.22
C PRO A 26 6.60 19.51 -17.65
N ARG A 27 7.23 20.38 -18.44
CA ARG A 27 7.64 20.07 -19.83
C ARG A 27 8.71 18.97 -19.89
N ILE A 28 9.67 19.01 -18.97
CA ILE A 28 10.72 17.99 -18.84
C ILE A 28 10.07 16.66 -18.40
N MET A 29 9.19 16.69 -17.40
CA MET A 29 8.49 15.50 -16.90
C MET A 29 7.61 14.88 -17.99
N MET A 30 6.92 15.69 -18.80
CA MET A 30 6.17 15.20 -19.97
C MET A 30 7.06 14.47 -20.97
N HIS A 31 8.26 14.98 -21.24
CA HIS A 31 9.22 14.28 -22.11
C HIS A 31 9.69 12.95 -21.49
N LEU A 32 9.97 12.95 -20.19
CA LEU A 32 10.41 11.75 -19.46
C LEU A 32 9.30 10.71 -19.32
N ALA A 33 8.03 11.14 -19.27
CA ALA A 33 6.88 10.25 -19.30
C ALA A 33 6.75 9.46 -20.61
N SER A 34 7.42 9.88 -21.68
CA SER A 34 7.54 9.12 -22.94
C SER A 34 8.82 8.26 -23.04
N SER A 35 9.61 8.14 -21.97
CA SER A 35 10.86 7.37 -21.98
C SER A 35 10.61 5.86 -22.18
N GLU A 36 11.59 5.12 -22.71
CA GLU A 36 11.52 3.65 -22.75
C GLU A 36 11.76 2.99 -21.39
N ASN A 37 12.46 3.68 -20.48
CA ASN A 37 12.77 3.19 -19.14
C ASN A 37 11.53 3.32 -18.22
N ALA A 38 11.06 2.19 -17.68
CA ALA A 38 9.86 2.12 -16.85
C ALA A 38 9.97 2.96 -15.58
N ASP A 39 11.09 2.86 -14.84
CA ASP A 39 11.31 3.61 -13.60
C ASP A 39 11.29 5.13 -13.84
N VAL A 40 11.88 5.58 -14.95
CA VAL A 40 11.92 6.99 -15.34
C VAL A 40 10.51 7.48 -15.70
N ARG A 41 9.79 6.72 -16.54
CA ARG A 41 8.40 7.07 -16.88
C ARG A 41 7.52 7.13 -15.65
N GLU A 42 7.56 6.10 -14.81
CA GLU A 42 6.74 6.01 -13.60
C GLU A 42 7.03 7.19 -12.66
N SER A 43 8.30 7.48 -12.42
CA SER A 43 8.72 8.61 -11.58
C SER A 43 8.23 9.94 -12.14
N ALA A 44 8.30 10.12 -13.46
CA ALA A 44 7.84 11.32 -14.14
C ALA A 44 6.30 11.46 -14.07
N LEU A 45 5.55 10.41 -14.38
CA LEU A 45 4.09 10.38 -14.29
C LEU A 45 3.60 10.66 -12.87
N ARG A 46 4.25 10.06 -11.87
CA ARG A 46 3.93 10.30 -10.46
C ARG A 46 4.24 11.74 -10.05
N SER A 47 5.32 12.33 -10.55
CA SER A 47 5.63 13.75 -10.29
C SER A 47 4.60 14.69 -10.94
N LEU A 48 4.18 14.41 -12.18
CA LEU A 48 3.10 15.14 -12.85
C LEU A 48 1.79 15.06 -12.05
N LEU A 49 1.45 13.89 -11.51
CA LEU A 49 0.25 13.72 -10.70
C LEU A 49 0.28 14.60 -9.43
N GLU A 50 1.43 14.70 -8.77
CA GLU A 50 1.57 15.58 -7.60
C GLU A 50 1.47 17.07 -7.97
N LEU A 51 1.97 17.46 -9.15
CA LEU A 51 1.79 18.82 -9.66
C LEU A 51 0.32 19.15 -9.91
N ILE A 52 -0.46 18.23 -10.50
CA ILE A 52 -1.92 18.43 -10.68
C ILE A 52 -2.63 18.55 -9.34
N LYS A 53 -2.27 17.73 -8.35
CA LYS A 53 -2.87 17.79 -7.01
C LYS A 53 -2.55 19.11 -6.29
N GLY A 54 -1.35 19.65 -6.48
CA GLY A 54 -0.90 20.88 -5.83
C GLY A 54 -1.34 22.18 -6.52
N GLY A 55 -1.37 22.20 -7.85
CA GLY A 55 -1.61 23.42 -8.63
C GLY A 55 -2.64 23.28 -9.77
N GLY A 56 -3.39 22.18 -9.81
CA GLY A 56 -4.39 21.89 -10.84
C GLY A 56 -3.79 21.53 -12.20
N VAL A 57 -4.65 21.31 -13.20
CA VAL A 57 -4.23 20.96 -14.57
C VAL A 57 -3.39 22.08 -15.22
N THR A 58 -3.60 23.32 -14.78
CA THR A 58 -2.80 24.49 -15.16
C THR A 58 -1.34 24.38 -14.70
N ALA A 59 -1.02 23.59 -13.68
CA ALA A 59 0.36 23.37 -13.26
C ALA A 59 1.19 22.61 -14.30
N ILE A 60 0.54 21.87 -15.22
CA ILE A 60 1.21 21.10 -16.27
C ILE A 60 1.07 21.76 -17.65
N GLY A 61 -0.11 22.31 -17.96
CA GLY A 61 -0.42 22.88 -19.28
C GLY A 61 -0.70 24.39 -19.27
N GLY A 62 -0.34 25.09 -18.20
CA GLY A 62 -0.78 26.46 -17.90
C GLY A 62 -0.26 27.58 -18.79
N ALA A 63 0.55 27.29 -19.81
CA ALA A 63 1.04 28.32 -20.72
C ALA A 63 0.42 28.24 -22.13
N SER A 64 0.07 27.04 -22.62
CA SER A 64 -0.39 26.88 -24.01
C SER A 64 -1.34 25.69 -24.19
N VAL A 65 -2.35 25.87 -25.05
CA VAL A 65 -3.24 24.80 -25.53
C VAL A 65 -2.43 23.63 -26.10
N GLU A 66 -1.33 23.93 -26.78
CA GLU A 66 -0.43 22.93 -27.39
C GLU A 66 0.17 21.97 -26.35
N GLU A 67 0.51 22.48 -25.16
CA GLU A 67 1.09 21.65 -24.08
C GLU A 67 0.04 20.74 -23.47
N SER A 68 -1.19 21.22 -23.32
CA SER A 68 -2.32 20.41 -22.86
C SER A 68 -2.67 19.30 -23.85
N GLU A 69 -2.67 19.60 -25.15
CA GLU A 69 -2.90 18.59 -26.20
C GLU A 69 -1.76 17.57 -26.23
N ARG A 70 -0.52 18.04 -26.14
CA ARG A 70 0.66 17.16 -26.03
C ARG A 70 0.56 16.24 -24.82
N PHE A 71 0.15 16.77 -23.66
CA PHE A 71 0.00 15.95 -22.47
C PHE A 71 -1.07 14.87 -22.64
N LYS A 72 -2.21 15.23 -23.25
CA LYS A 72 -3.26 14.28 -23.60
C LYS A 72 -2.74 13.17 -24.50
N GLN A 73 -1.95 13.54 -25.52
CA GLN A 73 -1.38 12.62 -26.49
C GLN A 73 -0.40 11.65 -25.82
N ILE A 74 0.46 12.14 -24.93
CA ILE A 74 1.36 11.30 -24.13
C ILE A 74 0.57 10.27 -23.31
N LEU A 75 -0.50 10.69 -22.62
CA LEU A 75 -1.31 9.75 -21.85
C LEU A 75 -2.01 8.73 -22.76
N GLN A 76 -2.51 9.15 -23.92
CA GLN A 76 -3.13 8.25 -24.89
C GLN A 76 -2.14 7.21 -25.41
N ASP A 77 -0.92 7.63 -25.77
CA ASP A 77 0.15 6.74 -26.23
C ASP A 77 0.52 5.72 -25.13
N GLN A 78 0.57 6.14 -23.86
CA GLN A 78 0.81 5.19 -22.76
C GLN A 78 -0.36 4.22 -22.57
N ILE A 79 -1.61 4.68 -22.69
CA ILE A 79 -2.79 3.81 -22.64
C ILE A 79 -2.71 2.74 -23.74
N ASP A 80 -2.35 3.13 -24.96
CA ASP A 80 -2.27 2.21 -26.10
C ASP A 80 -1.10 1.25 -25.98
N ARG A 81 0.05 1.72 -25.46
CA ARG A 81 1.20 0.88 -25.12
C ARG A 81 0.83 -0.18 -24.08
N ILE A 82 0.24 0.23 -22.96
CA ILE A 82 -0.21 -0.67 -21.89
C ILE A 82 -1.24 -1.66 -22.44
N SER A 83 -2.18 -1.18 -23.27
CA SER A 83 -3.21 -2.04 -23.87
C SER A 83 -2.64 -3.12 -24.79
N SER A 84 -1.42 -2.93 -25.30
CA SER A 84 -0.74 -3.86 -26.19
C SER A 84 0.27 -4.77 -25.47
N MET A 85 0.46 -4.59 -24.15
CA MET A 85 1.35 -5.43 -23.35
C MET A 85 0.79 -6.85 -23.16
N ALA A 86 1.68 -7.82 -23.03
CA ALA A 86 1.31 -9.19 -22.68
C ALA A 86 0.81 -9.27 -21.22
N PRO A 87 -0.07 -10.23 -20.87
CA PRO A 87 -0.63 -10.32 -19.52
C PRO A 87 0.44 -10.51 -18.43
N GLU A 88 1.56 -11.16 -18.75
CA GLU A 88 2.71 -11.31 -17.85
C GLU A 88 3.42 -9.98 -17.55
N GLU A 89 3.42 -9.07 -18.53
CA GLU A 89 4.05 -7.75 -18.43
C GLU A 89 3.14 -6.73 -17.72
N LEU A 90 1.82 -6.91 -17.79
CA LEU A 90 0.85 -6.06 -17.09
C LEU A 90 1.08 -6.07 -15.56
N GLY A 91 1.56 -7.19 -15.02
CA GLY A 91 1.93 -7.29 -13.61
C GLY A 91 3.07 -6.35 -13.22
N ALA A 92 4.10 -6.24 -14.06
CA ALA A 92 5.24 -5.35 -13.84
C ALA A 92 4.90 -3.87 -14.08
N ALA A 93 3.85 -3.57 -14.85
CA ALA A 93 3.37 -2.22 -15.12
C ALA A 93 2.21 -1.79 -14.20
N LYS A 94 2.02 -2.43 -13.04
CA LYS A 94 0.90 -2.18 -12.12
C LYS A 94 0.80 -0.70 -11.72
N GLU A 95 1.90 -0.11 -11.31
CA GLU A 95 2.01 1.27 -10.85
C GLU A 95 1.78 2.24 -12.01
N GLU A 96 2.39 1.99 -13.17
CA GLU A 96 2.20 2.79 -14.38
C GLU A 96 0.71 2.82 -14.80
N ARG A 97 0.02 1.66 -14.77
CA ARG A 97 -1.43 1.56 -15.05
C ARG A 97 -2.27 2.43 -14.12
N GLN A 98 -1.98 2.39 -12.82
CA GLN A 98 -2.68 3.21 -11.83
C GLN A 98 -2.40 4.71 -12.02
N LEU A 99 -1.15 5.08 -12.27
CA LEU A 99 -0.76 6.47 -12.47
C LEU A 99 -1.44 7.08 -13.69
N VAL A 100 -1.44 6.36 -14.82
CA VAL A 100 -2.09 6.82 -16.07
C VAL A 100 -3.59 7.01 -15.86
N ASP A 101 -4.27 6.08 -15.19
CA ASP A 101 -5.70 6.22 -14.87
C ASP A 101 -5.99 7.40 -13.94
N MET A 102 -5.18 7.58 -12.88
CA MET A 102 -5.31 8.72 -11.95
C MET A 102 -5.08 10.05 -12.66
N LEU A 103 -4.06 10.14 -13.52
CA LEU A 103 -3.75 11.34 -14.30
C LEU A 103 -4.89 11.68 -15.26
N TRP A 104 -5.40 10.68 -15.98
CA TRP A 104 -6.51 10.86 -16.91
C TRP A 104 -7.76 11.40 -16.20
N LYS A 105 -8.12 10.80 -15.07
CA LYS A 105 -9.25 11.25 -14.24
C LYS A 105 -9.04 12.65 -13.68
N ALA A 106 -7.83 12.96 -13.21
CA ALA A 106 -7.51 14.27 -12.66
C ALA A 106 -7.61 15.38 -13.72
N CYS A 107 -7.22 15.09 -14.97
CA CYS A 107 -7.22 16.07 -16.05
C CYS A 107 -8.56 16.22 -16.78
N TYR A 108 -9.25 15.11 -17.06
CA TYR A 108 -10.41 15.10 -17.96
C TYR A 108 -11.72 14.75 -17.27
N LYS A 109 -11.68 14.39 -15.98
CA LYS A 109 -12.87 14.02 -15.18
C LYS A 109 -13.72 12.88 -15.78
N GLU A 110 -13.07 12.05 -16.59
CA GLU A 110 -13.65 10.89 -17.25
C GLU A 110 -12.84 9.63 -16.92
N PRO A 111 -13.44 8.43 -17.00
CA PRO A 111 -12.70 7.18 -16.86
C PRO A 111 -11.72 7.01 -18.04
N SER A 112 -10.54 6.44 -17.79
CA SER A 112 -9.59 6.13 -18.85
C SER A 112 -10.04 4.91 -19.66
N SER A 113 -9.57 4.77 -20.89
CA SER A 113 -9.83 3.58 -21.72
C SER A 113 -9.28 2.30 -21.08
N LEU A 114 -8.27 2.40 -20.20
CA LEU A 114 -7.78 1.27 -19.41
C LEU A 114 -8.88 0.68 -18.51
N GLN A 115 -9.74 1.54 -17.95
CA GLN A 115 -10.82 1.10 -17.07
C GLN A 115 -11.86 0.28 -17.84
N GLY A 116 -12.23 0.73 -19.05
CA GLY A 116 -13.14 0.00 -19.93
C GLY A 116 -12.61 -1.36 -20.38
N LYS A 117 -11.29 -1.52 -20.47
CA LYS A 117 -10.61 -2.77 -20.82
C LYS A 117 -10.33 -3.69 -19.62
N GLY A 118 -10.70 -3.28 -18.40
CA GLY A 118 -10.38 -4.03 -17.19
C GLY A 118 -8.88 -4.09 -16.88
N LEU A 119 -8.11 -3.12 -17.39
CA LEU A 119 -6.65 -3.05 -17.20
C LEU A 119 -6.26 -2.16 -16.03
N VAL A 120 -7.21 -1.47 -15.37
CA VAL A 120 -6.91 -0.69 -14.17
C VAL A 120 -6.87 -1.62 -12.97
N VAL A 121 -5.76 -1.55 -12.24
CA VAL A 121 -5.55 -2.32 -11.01
C VAL A 121 -6.50 -1.82 -9.95
N LEU A 122 -7.39 -2.69 -9.48
CA LEU A 122 -8.33 -2.35 -8.41
C LEU A 122 -7.65 -2.51 -7.05
N ALA A 123 -7.99 -1.63 -6.10
CA ALA A 123 -7.60 -1.82 -4.71
C ALA A 123 -8.18 -3.16 -4.22
N GLY A 124 -7.33 -4.08 -3.79
CA GLY A 124 -7.72 -5.42 -3.32
C GLY A 124 -7.49 -6.58 -4.30
N GLU A 125 -7.03 -6.33 -5.54
CA GLU A 125 -6.68 -7.44 -6.47
C GLU A 125 -5.54 -8.34 -5.96
N ASP A 126 -4.73 -7.83 -5.03
CA ASP A 126 -3.62 -8.54 -4.39
C ASP A 126 -3.96 -8.99 -2.96
N GLU A 127 -5.19 -8.73 -2.49
CA GLU A 127 -5.62 -9.28 -1.22
C GLU A 127 -5.95 -10.77 -1.37
N PRO A 128 -5.57 -11.62 -0.40
CA PRO A 128 -5.97 -13.00 -0.41
C PRO A 128 -7.50 -13.08 -0.45
N PRO A 129 -8.08 -14.00 -1.24
CA PRO A 129 -9.53 -14.13 -1.33
C PRO A 129 -10.10 -14.32 0.07
N PRO A 130 -11.25 -13.69 0.38
CA PRO A 130 -11.85 -13.80 1.70
C PRO A 130 -12.08 -15.29 2.00
N ASP A 131 -11.64 -15.74 3.18
CA ASP A 131 -11.81 -17.12 3.63
C ASP A 131 -13.29 -17.38 3.95
N VAL A 132 -14.05 -17.62 2.89
CA VAL A 132 -15.48 -17.95 2.96
C VAL A 132 -15.70 -19.35 3.57
N ALA A 133 -14.70 -20.24 3.51
CA ALA A 133 -14.81 -21.60 4.01
C ALA A 133 -14.80 -21.65 5.55
N SER A 134 -13.95 -20.86 6.20
CA SER A 134 -13.89 -20.80 7.66
C SER A 134 -15.18 -20.30 8.32
N THR A 135 -15.94 -19.44 7.63
CA THR A 135 -17.23 -18.92 8.14
C THR A 135 -18.39 -19.91 7.99
N MET A 136 -18.36 -20.76 6.95
CA MET A 136 -19.39 -21.80 6.75
C MET A 136 -19.06 -23.13 7.43
N PHE A 137 -17.76 -23.41 7.63
CA PHE A 137 -17.24 -24.65 8.21
C PHE A 137 -16.38 -24.35 9.43
N GLU A 138 -16.91 -23.60 10.39
CA GLU A 138 -16.27 -23.55 11.70
C GLU A 138 -16.43 -24.93 12.35
N PRO A 139 -15.35 -25.72 12.54
CA PRO A 139 -15.48 -27.04 13.14
C PRO A 139 -16.01 -26.87 14.56
N PRO A 140 -16.92 -27.74 15.05
CA PRO A 140 -17.53 -27.60 16.37
C PRO A 140 -16.51 -27.38 17.50
N LEU A 141 -15.30 -27.92 17.37
CA LEU A 141 -14.19 -27.74 18.32
C LEU A 141 -13.79 -26.28 18.53
N ARG A 142 -13.90 -25.39 17.52
CA ARG A 142 -13.63 -23.95 17.66
C ARG A 142 -14.82 -23.19 18.28
N ALA A 143 -16.05 -23.53 17.88
CA ALA A 143 -17.26 -22.95 18.48
C ALA A 143 -17.37 -23.22 20.00
N PHE A 144 -16.95 -24.39 20.46
CA PHE A 144 -16.94 -24.75 21.89
C PHE A 144 -15.81 -24.10 22.70
N ALA A 145 -14.74 -23.61 22.06
CA ALA A 145 -13.65 -22.90 22.73
C ALA A 145 -13.98 -21.41 22.94
N ALA A 146 -14.64 -20.77 21.97
CA ALA A 146 -15.04 -19.37 22.05
C ALA A 146 -16.08 -19.11 23.16
N ASN A 147 -16.91 -20.09 23.49
CA ASN A 147 -17.97 -19.94 24.50
C ASN A 147 -17.50 -20.09 25.96
N ARG A 148 -16.21 -20.37 26.21
CA ARG A 148 -15.67 -20.52 27.58
C ARG A 148 -15.27 -19.19 28.24
N SER A 149 -15.18 -18.09 27.49
CA SER A 149 -14.85 -16.77 28.05
C SER A 149 -16.08 -16.00 28.56
N ALA A 150 -17.30 -16.51 28.36
CA ALA A 150 -18.55 -15.88 28.79
C ALA A 150 -19.16 -16.46 30.09
N SER A 151 -18.46 -17.36 30.80
CA SER A 151 -18.92 -17.88 32.08
C SER A 151 -18.08 -17.33 33.23
N LYS A 152 -18.76 -16.50 34.04
CA LYS A 152 -18.29 -15.90 35.28
C LYS A 152 -17.54 -16.91 36.17
N LYS A 153 -16.47 -16.40 36.79
CA LYS A 153 -15.87 -16.93 38.02
C LYS A 153 -16.94 -17.52 38.94
N LYS A 154 -16.78 -18.79 39.29
CA LYS A 154 -17.26 -19.35 40.55
C LYS A 154 -16.20 -20.28 41.11
N ASP A 155 -15.80 -19.92 42.32
CA ASP A 155 -14.94 -20.63 43.25
C ASP A 155 -15.46 -22.05 43.48
N ASP A 156 -14.61 -23.07 43.29
CA ASP A 156 -13.92 -23.85 44.34
C ASP A 156 -13.55 -25.27 43.83
N PRO A 157 -12.42 -25.86 44.28
CA PRO A 157 -11.83 -27.06 43.70
C PRO A 157 -12.14 -28.33 44.52
N LEU A 158 -12.45 -29.45 43.87
CA LEU A 158 -12.53 -30.78 44.51
C LEU A 158 -12.01 -31.84 43.52
N LEU A 159 -10.76 -32.34 43.60
CA LEU A 159 -10.17 -33.38 44.48
C LEU A 159 -10.58 -34.85 44.20
N LEU A 160 -9.53 -35.70 44.15
CA LEU A 160 -9.41 -37.17 44.23
C LEU A 160 -9.64 -38.02 42.95
N GLY A 161 -8.75 -38.94 42.56
CA GLY A 161 -7.56 -39.42 43.27
C GLY A 161 -6.67 -40.43 42.51
N TYR A 162 -5.45 -40.56 43.07
CA TYR A 162 -4.50 -41.69 43.15
C TYR A 162 -4.23 -42.57 41.89
N ALA A 163 -2.98 -42.90 41.53
CA ALA A 163 -1.94 -43.41 42.44
C ALA A 163 -0.51 -43.21 41.92
N SER A 164 0.44 -43.06 42.84
CA SER A 164 1.84 -43.42 42.64
C SER A 164 2.34 -44.08 43.95
N PRO A 165 3.04 -45.22 43.92
CA PRO A 165 3.60 -45.81 45.12
C PRO A 165 5.08 -45.46 45.31
N ALA A 166 5.46 -45.26 46.59
CA ALA A 166 6.78 -45.46 47.21
C ALA A 166 7.92 -44.54 46.73
N GLU A 167 8.80 -43.93 47.53
CA GLU A 167 9.33 -44.20 48.88
C GLU A 167 10.12 -42.93 49.38
N PRO A 168 10.76 -42.87 50.56
CA PRO A 168 10.66 -41.71 51.45
C PRO A 168 11.92 -40.82 51.60
N GLN A 169 11.62 -39.55 51.89
CA GLN A 169 12.24 -38.59 52.84
C GLN A 169 13.76 -38.44 53.00
N SER A 170 14.19 -37.17 52.86
CA SER A 170 15.09 -36.45 53.78
C SER A 170 14.92 -34.94 53.52
N GLU A 171 14.27 -34.14 54.37
CA GLU A 171 14.90 -33.33 55.45
C GLU A 171 16.29 -32.80 55.02
N ASN A 172 16.61 -31.51 54.95
CA ASN A 172 16.36 -30.47 55.94
C ASN A 172 16.80 -29.07 55.43
N THR A 173 16.09 -28.04 55.92
CA THR A 173 16.56 -26.75 56.46
C THR A 173 17.32 -25.68 55.62
N THR A 174 16.69 -24.49 55.64
CA THR A 174 17.20 -23.14 56.02
C THR A 174 18.10 -22.30 55.09
N GLY A 175 17.76 -21.00 55.03
CA GLY A 175 18.61 -19.86 54.67
C GLY A 175 17.91 -18.92 53.67
N GLU A 176 17.13 -17.93 54.13
CA GLU A 176 17.52 -16.50 54.24
C GLU A 176 18.01 -15.92 52.90
N GLU A 177 17.21 -15.14 52.18
CA GLU A 177 16.92 -13.70 52.35
C GLU A 177 18.12 -12.78 52.07
N ASN A 178 17.82 -11.73 51.28
CA ASN A 178 18.56 -10.50 51.01
C ASN A 178 19.68 -10.56 49.95
N ASP A 179 19.92 -9.52 49.16
CA ASP A 179 19.24 -8.26 48.85
C ASP A 179 20.05 -7.66 47.69
N SER A 180 19.39 -6.82 46.90
CA SER A 180 19.90 -5.73 46.09
C SER A 180 21.41 -5.53 45.96
N SER A 181 21.88 -5.37 44.71
CA SER A 181 22.67 -4.17 44.44
C SER A 181 22.60 -3.71 42.98
N LYS A 182 22.02 -2.52 42.86
CA LYS A 182 22.10 -1.56 41.75
C LYS A 182 23.40 -0.74 41.93
N ARG A 183 23.77 0.02 40.89
CA ARG A 183 24.92 0.97 40.75
C ARG A 183 26.12 0.34 40.06
N SER A 184 26.79 1.04 39.13
CA SER A 184 26.66 2.40 38.60
C SER A 184 27.39 2.47 37.27
#